data_AF-A0AAV0TCV4-F1
#
_entry.id   AF-A0AAV0TCV4-F1
#
_cell.length_a   1.000
_cell.length_b   1.000
_cell.length_c   1.000
_cell.angle_alpha   90.00
_cell.angle_beta   90.00
_cell.angle_gamma   90.00
#
_symmetry.space_group_name_H-M   'P 1'
#
loop_
_entity.id
_entity.type
_entity.pdbx_description
1 polymer ?
#
loop_
_entity_poly.entity_id
_entity_poly.type
_entity_poly.pdbx_seq_one_letter_code
_entity_poly.pdbx_strand_id
1 'polypeptide(L)'
;MVKLFCAIVGVKGSAFSVEIDVTQSVGDLKKVIKAKNEDLQGPARNLQLFLAKGTDDKWLKDDDVAAQLLYTGKTHSNIQQMIGVKQVMATRTLQRWLFDDNKMSQPLPEQIHVLVVVPFQHVQAQDVDEAVRMREDINRLLRAAQQLEQAVASLPHKSSKSLSNAALGAQEQIKLEVKKQVIDFAPVEDEEAFWSKETQIKADVITNEADLDAFITPFFSSILESCGLVYVNSERYQWFSQGFKLYKSKHLKPDGFATHPGMYRVKPEPQDRVHCPDGFRFGVAEEELFDCLILFESKLSIYNAAFGQVVKYLQNLCPEETAYAILFDRQSFWLISSYKADVYRVQKAKWVDKGSKSLFQNFICDAFLGRGAYGRVFKVTGQDGKIFALKIATDVERLYRERRALLMAEHTGLTIKPIGDVTATMESGALLLCPVGKPLPRPTTREKVRSLFYMLWQLHANNLAHGDPRVPNVILTEEKTLWIDLVIGDNATPYLKRRDAEILTRSILRLPYENSLSLALVQSLNSYYQCATQENLDRLAEEVASAAGFSD
;
A
#
# COMPACT_ATOMS: atom_id res chain seq x y z
N MET A 1 9.69 4.59 50.60
CA MET A 1 8.26 4.43 50.24
C MET A 1 7.83 5.46 49.21
N VAL A 2 7.17 5.02 48.14
CA VAL A 2 6.52 5.86 47.12
C VAL A 2 5.06 5.44 46.97
N LYS A 3 4.20 6.38 46.61
CA LYS A 3 2.79 6.12 46.29
C LYS A 3 2.63 6.14 44.77
N LEU A 4 2.24 5.01 44.20
CA LEU A 4 2.01 4.85 42.77
C LEU A 4 0.52 4.70 42.51
N PHE A 5 0.00 5.42 41.51
CA PHE A 5 -1.34 5.19 40.99
C PHE A 5 -1.26 4.24 39.80
N CYS A 6 -1.97 3.12 39.92
CA CYS A 6 -2.04 2.07 38.93
C CYS A 6 -3.42 2.07 38.29
N ALA A 7 -3.53 1.63 37.04
CA ALA A 7 -4.82 1.45 36.37
C ALA A 7 -4.83 0.17 35.53
N ILE A 8 -5.95 -0.57 35.56
CA ILE A 8 -6.10 -1.83 34.82
C ILE A 8 -6.64 -1.52 33.42
N VAL A 9 -5.86 -1.88 32.41
CA VAL A 9 -6.21 -1.60 31.01
C VAL A 9 -7.45 -2.41 30.60
N GLY A 10 -8.45 -1.73 30.04
CA GLY A 10 -9.70 -2.35 29.56
C GLY A 10 -10.76 -2.57 30.64
N VAL A 11 -10.50 -2.20 31.88
CA VAL A 11 -11.48 -2.28 32.99
C VAL A 11 -11.92 -0.88 33.38
N LYS A 12 -13.23 -0.62 33.35
CA LYS A 12 -13.82 0.68 33.70
C LYS A 12 -13.60 0.99 35.18
N GLY A 13 -13.20 2.23 35.51
CA GLY A 13 -13.04 2.71 36.88
C GLY A 13 -11.93 2.04 37.69
N SER A 14 -10.89 1.53 37.02
CA SER A 14 -9.91 0.62 37.61
C SER A 14 -8.66 1.27 38.21
N ALA A 15 -8.64 2.59 38.41
CA ALA A 15 -7.47 3.25 38.99
C ALA A 15 -7.47 3.16 40.52
N PHE A 16 -6.32 2.84 41.10
CA PHE A 16 -6.12 2.72 42.54
C PHE A 16 -4.67 3.05 42.90
N SER A 17 -4.42 3.42 44.15
CA SER A 17 -3.07 3.69 44.64
C SER A 17 -2.48 2.51 45.40
N VAL A 18 -1.17 2.28 45.22
CA VAL A 18 -0.36 1.35 46.01
C VAL A 18 0.82 2.08 46.65
N GLU A 19 1.23 1.63 47.82
CA GLU A 19 2.41 2.15 48.52
C GLU A 19 3.46 1.05 48.61
N ILE A 20 4.69 1.35 48.19
CA ILE A 20 5.78 0.37 48.12
C ILE A 20 7.14 1.05 48.27
N ASP A 21 8.12 0.33 48.80
CA ASP A 21 9.49 0.85 48.88
C ASP A 21 10.20 0.75 47.53
N VAL A 22 10.94 1.81 47.13
CA VAL A 22 11.63 1.87 45.83
C VAL A 22 12.75 0.83 45.71
N THR A 23 13.25 0.33 46.82
CA THR A 23 14.26 -0.75 46.85
C THR A 23 13.68 -2.11 46.51
N GLN A 24 12.34 -2.28 46.60
CA GLN A 24 11.68 -3.55 46.27
C GLN A 24 11.61 -3.81 44.78
N SER A 25 11.35 -5.07 44.43
CA SER A 25 11.29 -5.51 43.04
C SER A 25 9.93 -5.23 42.40
N VAL A 26 9.91 -5.20 41.06
CA VAL A 26 8.67 -5.21 40.27
C VAL A 26 7.82 -6.44 40.59
N GLY A 27 8.44 -7.58 40.92
CA GLY A 27 7.74 -8.76 41.39
C GLY A 27 6.97 -8.53 42.69
N ASP A 28 7.53 -7.74 43.61
CA ASP A 28 6.86 -7.36 44.85
C ASP A 28 5.74 -6.35 44.59
N LEU A 29 5.94 -5.40 43.66
CA LEU A 29 4.87 -4.52 43.19
C LEU A 29 3.67 -5.30 42.64
N LYS A 30 3.90 -6.36 41.85
CA LYS A 30 2.82 -7.23 41.36
C LYS A 30 2.04 -7.88 42.51
N LYS A 31 2.71 -8.30 43.59
CA LYS A 31 2.05 -8.85 44.78
C LYS A 31 1.20 -7.80 45.50
N VAL A 32 1.73 -6.59 45.68
CA VAL A 32 0.99 -5.48 46.31
C VAL A 32 -0.24 -5.10 45.49
N ILE A 33 -0.11 -4.99 44.16
CA ILE A 33 -1.25 -4.73 43.26
C ILE A 33 -2.32 -5.82 43.40
N LYS A 34 -1.92 -7.09 43.36
CA LYS A 34 -2.85 -8.22 43.51
C LYS A 34 -3.55 -8.24 44.87
N ALA A 35 -2.85 -7.87 45.94
CA ALA A 35 -3.42 -7.80 47.28
C ALA A 35 -4.37 -6.62 47.46
N LYS A 36 -4.16 -5.52 46.72
CA LYS A 36 -5.04 -4.34 46.76
C LYS A 36 -6.27 -4.42 45.86
N ASN A 37 -6.32 -5.38 44.94
CA ASN A 37 -7.41 -5.54 44.00
C ASN A 37 -7.88 -7.01 43.99
N GLU A 38 -8.96 -7.28 44.72
CA GLU A 38 -9.51 -8.63 44.92
C GLU A 38 -10.04 -9.24 43.62
N ASP A 39 -10.57 -8.40 42.71
CA ASP A 39 -11.16 -8.78 41.43
C ASP A 39 -10.14 -9.35 40.43
N LEU A 40 -8.85 -9.08 40.61
CA LEU A 40 -7.79 -9.64 39.76
C LEU A 40 -7.68 -11.16 39.96
N GLN A 41 -8.14 -11.99 39.02
CA GLN A 41 -8.04 -13.44 39.15
C GLN A 41 -6.64 -13.98 38.78
N GLY A 42 -6.18 -15.02 39.50
CA GLY A 42 -4.91 -15.71 39.23
C GLY A 42 -3.68 -15.21 40.03
N PRO A 43 -2.52 -15.84 39.84
CA PRO A 43 -1.31 -15.52 40.61
C PRO A 43 -0.70 -14.19 40.16
N ALA A 44 -0.20 -13.40 41.12
CA ALA A 44 0.39 -12.08 40.88
C ALA A 44 1.48 -12.05 39.79
N ARG A 45 2.20 -13.17 39.60
CA ARG A 45 3.23 -13.32 38.55
C ARG A 45 2.70 -13.14 37.13
N ASN A 46 1.41 -13.37 36.91
CA ASN A 46 0.75 -13.26 35.60
C ASN A 46 0.47 -11.81 35.21
N LEU A 47 0.44 -10.86 36.16
CA LEU A 47 0.24 -9.45 35.86
C LEU A 47 1.39 -8.93 35.00
N GLN A 48 1.07 -8.22 33.93
CA GLN A 48 2.04 -7.48 33.13
C GLN A 48 1.96 -6.02 33.51
N LEU A 49 3.12 -5.41 33.80
CA LEU A 49 3.21 -4.02 34.23
C LEU A 49 3.94 -3.20 33.18
N PHE A 50 3.39 -2.04 32.86
CA PHE A 50 3.96 -1.08 31.92
C PHE A 50 4.00 0.31 32.55
N LEU A 51 4.92 1.14 32.09
CA LEU A 51 5.05 2.51 32.58
C LEU A 51 4.02 3.38 31.86
N ALA A 52 3.24 4.17 32.60
CA ALA A 52 2.33 5.16 32.04
C ALA A 52 3.11 6.44 31.69
N LYS A 53 4.02 6.33 30.71
CA LYS A 53 4.89 7.41 30.25
C LYS A 53 4.27 8.09 29.03
N GLY A 54 3.97 9.37 29.15
CA GLY A 54 3.52 10.22 28.04
C GLY A 54 4.61 10.42 26.99
N THR A 55 4.23 10.96 25.83
CA THR A 55 5.15 11.26 24.72
C THR A 55 6.16 12.36 25.04
N ASP A 56 5.94 13.12 26.11
CA ASP A 56 6.84 14.15 26.63
C ASP A 56 7.80 13.62 27.72
N ASP A 57 7.92 12.29 27.82
CA ASP A 57 8.70 11.56 28.81
C ASP A 57 8.28 11.81 30.28
N LYS A 58 7.07 12.31 30.53
CA LYS A 58 6.51 12.52 31.87
C LYS A 58 5.41 11.50 32.20
N TRP A 59 4.97 11.51 33.47
CA TRP A 59 3.83 10.72 33.89
C TRP A 59 2.56 11.13 33.14
N LEU A 60 1.75 10.15 32.78
CA LEU A 60 0.44 10.38 32.19
C LEU A 60 -0.47 11.08 33.21
N LYS A 61 -0.91 12.30 32.91
CA LYS A 61 -1.87 13.02 33.76
C LYS A 61 -3.26 12.41 33.65
N ASP A 62 -4.04 12.48 34.73
CA ASP A 62 -5.40 11.94 34.74
C ASP A 62 -6.40 12.75 33.88
N ASP A 63 -6.09 14.03 33.61
CA ASP A 63 -6.83 14.91 32.71
C ASP A 63 -6.54 14.66 31.21
N ASP A 64 -5.50 13.89 30.88
CA ASP A 64 -5.15 13.50 29.52
C ASP A 64 -6.26 12.65 28.88
N VAL A 65 -6.55 12.88 27.59
CA VAL A 65 -7.60 12.16 26.84
C VAL A 65 -7.39 10.64 26.90
N ALA A 66 -6.15 10.17 26.85
CA ALA A 66 -5.83 8.75 26.95
C ALA A 66 -6.12 8.19 28.35
N ALA A 67 -5.89 8.97 29.41
CA ALA A 67 -6.24 8.60 30.77
C ALA A 67 -7.76 8.58 30.98
N GLN A 68 -8.48 9.60 30.50
CA GLN A 68 -9.95 9.67 30.56
C GLN A 68 -10.61 8.46 29.88
N LEU A 69 -10.12 8.07 28.70
CA LEU A 69 -10.63 6.90 27.99
C LEU A 69 -10.37 5.60 28.77
N LEU A 70 -9.21 5.50 29.43
CA LEU A 70 -8.87 4.35 30.27
C LEU A 70 -9.86 4.19 31.44
N TYR A 71 -10.31 5.28 32.05
CA TYR A 71 -11.37 5.25 33.08
C TYR A 71 -12.72 4.76 32.56
N THR A 72 -13.01 4.95 31.26
CA THR A 72 -14.24 4.45 30.63
C THR A 72 -14.18 2.99 30.20
N GLY A 73 -13.04 2.31 30.38
CA GLY A 73 -12.81 0.94 29.91
C GLY A 73 -12.50 0.84 28.41
N LYS A 74 -12.26 1.97 27.74
CA LYS A 74 -11.86 2.03 26.32
C LYS A 74 -10.35 2.22 26.19
N THR A 75 -9.75 1.65 25.16
CA THR A 75 -8.30 1.74 24.93
C THR A 75 -8.00 2.78 23.85
N HIS A 76 -7.15 3.76 24.16
CA HIS A 76 -6.66 4.77 23.21
C HIS A 76 -5.36 4.28 22.53
N SER A 77 -5.06 4.78 21.32
CA SER A 77 -3.83 4.43 20.59
C SER A 77 -2.56 4.66 21.41
N ASN A 78 -2.49 5.75 22.18
CA ASN A 78 -1.36 6.02 23.08
C ASN A 78 -1.19 4.94 24.16
N ILE A 79 -2.28 4.43 24.74
CA ILE A 79 -2.22 3.32 25.71
C ILE A 79 -1.76 2.03 25.01
N GLN A 80 -2.22 1.77 23.77
CA GLN A 80 -1.78 0.63 22.97
C GLN A 80 -0.28 0.68 22.68
N GLN A 81 0.27 1.87 22.41
CA GLN A 81 1.72 2.06 22.25
C GLN A 81 2.47 1.81 23.58
N MET A 82 1.96 2.34 24.70
CA MET A 82 2.56 2.15 26.03
C MET A 82 2.60 0.69 26.48
N ILE A 83 1.62 -0.14 26.08
CA ILE A 83 1.62 -1.59 26.36
C ILE A 83 2.29 -2.43 25.27
N GLY A 84 2.56 -1.83 24.10
CA GLY A 84 3.29 -2.46 22.99
C GLY A 84 4.80 -2.52 23.22
N VAL A 85 5.33 -1.78 24.20
CA VAL A 85 6.73 -1.85 24.62
C VAL A 85 7.03 -3.12 25.41
N LYS A 86 8.30 -3.51 25.50
CA LYS A 86 8.71 -4.70 26.26
C LYS A 86 8.35 -4.55 27.74
N GLN A 87 7.57 -5.50 28.28
CA GLN A 87 7.21 -5.54 29.71
C GLN A 87 8.44 -5.53 30.62
N VAL A 88 8.32 -4.94 31.81
CA VAL A 88 9.43 -4.88 32.77
C VAL A 88 9.69 -6.25 33.42
N MET A 89 10.99 -6.58 33.58
CA MET A 89 11.42 -7.80 34.26
C MET A 89 11.11 -7.75 35.75
N ALA A 90 10.51 -8.81 36.29
CA ALA A 90 10.08 -8.88 37.69
C ALA A 90 11.24 -8.73 38.71
N THR A 91 12.47 -9.08 38.32
CA THR A 91 13.67 -8.98 39.17
C THR A 91 14.22 -7.56 39.29
N ARG A 92 13.71 -6.60 38.50
CA ARG A 92 14.20 -5.22 38.51
C ARG A 92 13.64 -4.47 39.73
N THR A 93 14.46 -3.64 40.36
CA THR A 93 14.00 -2.77 41.44
C THR A 93 13.20 -1.60 40.90
N LEU A 94 12.28 -1.04 41.70
CA LEU A 94 11.52 0.14 41.31
C LEU A 94 12.42 1.37 41.15
N GLN A 95 13.45 1.51 41.99
CA GLN A 95 14.45 2.58 41.86
C GLN A 95 15.06 2.58 40.45
N ARG A 96 15.51 1.40 40.01
CA ARG A 96 16.15 1.25 38.71
C ARG A 96 15.15 1.45 37.57
N TRP A 97 13.98 0.82 37.67
CA TRP A 97 12.97 0.90 36.63
C TRP A 97 12.40 2.30 36.45
N LEU A 98 11.96 2.97 37.53
CA LEU A 98 11.29 4.27 37.44
C LEU A 98 12.29 5.41 37.22
N PHE A 99 13.39 5.44 37.98
CA PHE A 99 14.27 6.62 38.04
C PHE A 99 15.56 6.45 37.25
N ASP A 100 16.22 5.31 37.34
CA ASP A 100 17.54 5.17 36.70
C ASP A 100 17.42 4.93 35.19
N ASP A 101 16.51 4.06 34.76
CA ASP A 101 16.34 3.68 33.36
C ASP A 101 15.41 4.63 32.61
N ASN A 102 14.28 4.99 33.22
CA ASN A 102 13.24 5.78 32.56
C ASN A 102 13.27 7.28 32.91
N LYS A 103 14.15 7.69 33.83
CA LYS A 103 14.35 9.09 34.24
C LYS A 103 13.07 9.80 34.66
N MET A 104 12.12 9.07 35.25
CA MET A 104 10.84 9.65 35.65
C MET A 104 11.03 10.62 36.83
N SER A 105 10.17 11.64 36.91
CA SER A 105 10.08 12.47 38.11
C SER A 105 9.48 11.67 39.28
N GLN A 106 9.61 12.19 40.50
CA GLN A 106 8.90 11.61 41.65
C GLN A 106 7.38 11.55 41.37
N PRO A 107 6.70 10.45 41.72
CA PRO A 107 5.25 10.31 41.62
C PRO A 107 4.49 11.42 42.33
N LEU A 108 3.51 12.04 41.67
CA LEU A 108 2.62 13.07 42.24
C LEU A 108 1.15 12.62 42.17
N PRO A 109 0.24 13.25 42.94
CA PRO A 109 -1.20 13.08 42.72
C PRO A 109 -1.62 13.46 41.29
N GLU A 110 -2.84 13.06 40.89
CA GLU A 110 -3.45 13.41 39.59
C GLU A 110 -2.67 12.86 38.37
N GLN A 111 -1.96 11.74 38.58
CA GLN A 111 -1.14 11.07 37.57
C GLN A 111 -1.33 9.57 37.63
N ILE A 112 -1.33 8.92 36.47
CA ILE A 112 -1.23 7.47 36.34
C ILE A 112 0.25 7.11 36.14
N HIS A 113 0.73 6.14 36.91
CA HIS A 113 2.15 5.76 36.93
C HIS A 113 2.38 4.39 36.30
N VAL A 114 1.48 3.44 36.56
CA VAL A 114 1.65 2.05 36.13
C VAL A 114 0.36 1.55 35.46
N LEU A 115 0.51 1.00 34.25
CA LEU A 115 -0.55 0.28 33.55
C LEU A 115 -0.45 -1.21 33.89
N VAL A 116 -1.57 -1.80 34.30
CA VAL A 116 -1.69 -3.21 34.67
C VAL A 116 -2.49 -3.94 33.59
N VAL A 117 -1.89 -4.96 32.97
CA VAL A 117 -2.55 -5.82 32.01
C VAL A 117 -2.68 -7.22 32.59
N VAL A 118 -3.89 -7.77 32.53
CA VAL A 118 -4.21 -9.13 33.00
C VAL A 118 -4.33 -10.04 31.78
N PRO A 119 -3.39 -10.96 31.54
CA PRO A 119 -3.53 -11.94 30.48
C PRO A 119 -4.67 -12.90 30.84
N PHE A 120 -5.67 -13.00 29.96
CA PHE A 120 -6.81 -13.90 30.13
C PHE A 120 -6.34 -15.34 30.33
N GLN A 121 -6.58 -15.92 31.52
CA GLN A 121 -6.72 -17.36 31.76
C GLN A 121 -7.08 -17.65 33.23
N HIS A 122 -8.35 -17.97 33.48
CA HIS A 122 -8.88 -19.11 34.27
C HIS A 122 -10.35 -18.82 34.61
N VAL A 123 -11.27 -19.42 33.86
CA VAL A 123 -12.73 -19.27 34.01
C VAL A 123 -13.20 -20.09 35.20
N GLN A 124 -13.98 -19.49 36.12
CA GLN A 124 -14.62 -20.20 37.22
C GLN A 124 -16.01 -20.76 36.83
N ALA A 125 -16.46 -21.76 37.58
CA ALA A 125 -17.56 -22.68 37.27
C ALA A 125 -18.96 -22.06 37.10
N GLN A 126 -19.16 -20.76 37.37
CA GLN A 126 -20.46 -20.10 37.16
C GLN A 126 -20.68 -19.67 35.70
N ASP A 127 -19.60 -19.47 34.93
CA ASP A 127 -19.67 -19.19 33.49
C ASP A 127 -19.90 -20.45 32.65
N VAL A 128 -19.84 -21.65 33.25
CA VAL A 128 -20.05 -22.91 32.54
C VAL A 128 -21.50 -23.06 32.14
N ASP A 129 -22.47 -22.61 32.95
CA ASP A 129 -23.89 -22.73 32.62
C ASP A 129 -24.35 -21.75 31.53
N GLU A 130 -23.79 -20.54 31.50
CA GLU A 130 -24.00 -19.61 30.39
C GLU A 130 -23.24 -20.02 29.13
N ALA A 131 -22.00 -20.49 29.25
CA ALA A 131 -21.26 -21.02 28.11
C ALA A 131 -21.86 -22.33 27.57
N VAL A 132 -22.44 -23.17 28.42
CA VAL A 132 -23.18 -24.37 28.02
C VAL A 132 -24.50 -23.98 27.37
N ARG A 133 -25.28 -23.04 27.93
CA ARG A 133 -26.47 -22.51 27.25
C ARG A 133 -26.14 -21.86 25.91
N MET A 134 -25.11 -21.04 25.85
CA MET A 134 -24.69 -20.35 24.64
C MET A 134 -24.12 -21.34 23.62
N ARG A 135 -23.42 -22.40 24.06
CA ARG A 135 -22.99 -23.51 23.19
C ARG A 135 -24.15 -24.38 22.75
N GLU A 136 -25.18 -24.59 23.57
CA GLU A 136 -26.41 -25.26 23.20
C GLU A 136 -27.21 -24.44 22.18
N ASP A 137 -27.28 -23.12 22.35
CA ASP A 137 -27.94 -22.21 21.41
C ASP A 137 -27.15 -22.08 20.11
N ILE A 138 -25.82 -22.02 20.16
CA ILE A 138 -24.96 -22.13 18.98
C ILE A 138 -25.15 -23.48 18.29
N ASN A 139 -25.22 -24.59 19.03
CA ASN A 139 -25.47 -25.91 18.47
C ASN A 139 -26.90 -26.05 17.92
N ARG A 140 -27.90 -25.41 18.53
CA ARG A 140 -29.27 -25.34 18.01
C ARG A 140 -29.33 -24.51 16.74
N LEU A 141 -28.64 -23.37 16.69
CA LEU A 141 -28.51 -22.55 15.48
C LEU A 141 -27.76 -23.30 14.37
N LEU A 142 -26.69 -24.03 14.69
CA LEU A 142 -25.98 -24.89 13.75
C LEU A 142 -26.85 -26.03 13.21
N ARG A 143 -27.63 -26.69 14.08
CA ARG A 143 -28.58 -27.74 13.66
C ARG A 143 -29.73 -27.15 12.86
N ALA A 144 -30.27 -26.00 13.25
CA ALA A 144 -31.30 -25.29 12.50
C ALA A 144 -30.76 -24.82 11.15
N ALA A 145 -29.51 -24.36 11.06
CA ALA A 145 -28.84 -24.02 9.81
C ALA A 145 -28.60 -25.26 8.94
N GLN A 146 -28.17 -26.40 9.51
CA GLN A 146 -28.06 -27.67 8.78
C GLN A 146 -29.43 -28.20 8.32
N GLN A 147 -30.48 -28.03 9.12
CA GLN A 147 -31.84 -28.38 8.74
C GLN A 147 -32.38 -27.43 7.68
N LEU A 148 -32.02 -26.15 7.73
CA LEU A 148 -32.31 -25.18 6.67
C LEU A 148 -31.54 -25.54 5.39
N GLU A 149 -30.29 -25.97 5.50
CA GLU A 149 -29.49 -26.47 4.37
C GLU A 149 -30.08 -27.73 3.76
N GLN A 150 -30.52 -28.69 4.58
CA GLN A 150 -31.20 -29.90 4.10
C GLN A 150 -32.58 -29.57 3.51
N ALA A 151 -33.31 -28.64 4.12
CA ALA A 151 -34.58 -28.14 3.61
C ALA A 151 -34.38 -27.41 2.27
N VAL A 152 -33.38 -26.54 2.16
CA VAL A 152 -32.97 -25.84 0.93
C VAL A 152 -32.46 -26.81 -0.14
N ALA A 153 -31.71 -27.84 0.25
CA ALA A 153 -31.27 -28.91 -0.65
C ALA A 153 -32.45 -29.80 -1.12
N SER A 154 -33.51 -29.91 -0.32
CA SER A 154 -34.74 -30.66 -0.64
C SER A 154 -35.82 -29.81 -1.32
N LEU A 155 -35.69 -28.48 -1.31
CA LEU A 155 -36.57 -27.59 -2.07
C LEU A 155 -36.32 -27.88 -3.55
N PRO A 156 -37.37 -28.11 -4.37
CA PRO A 156 -37.22 -28.30 -5.80
C PRO A 156 -36.83 -26.95 -6.44
N HIS A 157 -35.54 -26.64 -6.39
CA HIS A 157 -34.97 -25.51 -7.09
C HIS A 157 -35.11 -25.77 -8.59
N LYS A 158 -35.83 -24.87 -9.28
CA LYS A 158 -35.56 -24.59 -10.70
C LYS A 158 -34.07 -24.30 -10.80
N SER A 159 -33.32 -25.20 -11.43
CA SER A 159 -31.86 -25.17 -11.47
C SER A 159 -31.34 -23.90 -12.15
N SER A 160 -30.91 -22.89 -11.39
CA SER A 160 -29.89 -21.98 -11.88
C SER A 160 -28.55 -22.72 -11.80
N LYS A 161 -28.24 -23.54 -12.81
CA LYS A 161 -26.93 -24.19 -12.92
C LYS A 161 -25.86 -23.10 -12.88
N SER A 162 -24.96 -23.14 -11.90
CA SER A 162 -23.72 -22.34 -11.99
C SER A 162 -23.02 -22.72 -13.31
N LEU A 163 -22.79 -21.74 -14.19
CA LEU A 163 -22.12 -21.98 -15.47
C LEU A 163 -20.76 -22.66 -15.24
N SER A 164 -20.48 -23.72 -16.02
CA SER A 164 -19.14 -24.30 -16.07
C SER A 164 -18.15 -23.26 -16.58
N ASN A 165 -16.85 -23.39 -16.26
CA ASN A 165 -15.86 -22.42 -16.75
C ASN A 165 -15.90 -22.35 -18.30
N ALA A 166 -16.07 -23.49 -18.98
CA ALA A 166 -16.19 -23.53 -20.43
C ALA A 166 -17.40 -22.73 -20.95
N ALA A 167 -18.57 -22.89 -20.32
CA ALA A 167 -19.77 -22.17 -20.72
C ALA A 167 -19.68 -20.67 -20.40
N LEU A 168 -19.11 -20.30 -19.24
CA LEU A 168 -18.88 -18.91 -18.86
C LEU A 168 -17.90 -18.22 -19.81
N GLY A 169 -16.77 -18.86 -20.11
CA GLY A 169 -15.79 -18.29 -21.05
C GLY A 169 -16.35 -18.13 -22.46
N ALA A 170 -17.12 -19.11 -22.95
CA ALA A 170 -17.77 -19.00 -24.25
C ALA A 170 -18.78 -17.84 -24.29
N GLN A 171 -19.60 -17.69 -23.24
CA GLN A 171 -20.57 -16.61 -23.14
C GLN A 171 -19.89 -15.24 -23.08
N GLU A 172 -18.85 -15.11 -22.26
CA GLU A 172 -18.14 -13.83 -22.11
C GLU A 172 -17.37 -13.47 -23.38
N GLN A 173 -16.81 -14.46 -24.09
CA GLN A 173 -16.17 -14.22 -25.37
C GLN A 173 -17.15 -13.70 -26.42
N ILE A 174 -18.34 -14.32 -26.56
CA ILE A 174 -19.38 -13.84 -27.48
C ILE A 174 -19.79 -12.40 -27.13
N LYS A 175 -19.99 -12.10 -25.84
CA LYS A 175 -20.33 -10.75 -25.36
C LYS A 175 -19.27 -9.72 -25.77
N LEU A 176 -17.98 -10.04 -25.60
CA LEU A 176 -16.87 -9.16 -25.93
C LEU A 176 -16.74 -8.96 -27.45
N GLU A 177 -16.92 -10.01 -28.24
CA GLU A 177 -16.88 -9.96 -29.71
C GLU A 177 -17.99 -9.06 -30.27
N VAL A 178 -19.22 -9.21 -29.77
CA VAL A 178 -20.35 -8.34 -30.15
C VAL A 178 -20.07 -6.87 -29.83
N LYS A 179 -19.41 -6.60 -28.70
CA LYS A 179 -19.03 -5.24 -28.28
C LYS A 179 -17.73 -4.73 -28.89
N LYS A 180 -17.05 -5.52 -29.73
CA LYS A 180 -15.72 -5.21 -30.30
C LYS A 180 -14.67 -4.88 -29.23
N GLN A 181 -14.73 -5.60 -28.12
CA GLN A 181 -13.84 -5.45 -26.95
C GLN A 181 -12.70 -6.46 -26.93
N VAL A 182 -12.68 -7.38 -27.90
CA VAL A 182 -11.53 -8.23 -28.21
C VAL A 182 -10.68 -7.55 -29.27
N ILE A 183 -9.38 -7.40 -28.99
CA ILE A 183 -8.41 -6.77 -29.88
C ILE A 183 -7.30 -7.77 -30.12
N ASP A 184 -7.14 -8.20 -31.37
CA ASP A 184 -5.97 -8.94 -31.81
C ASP A 184 -4.86 -7.94 -32.14
N PHE A 185 -3.72 -8.06 -31.45
CA PHE A 185 -2.60 -7.16 -31.61
C PHE A 185 -1.97 -7.32 -33.00
N ALA A 186 -1.73 -6.19 -33.66
CA ALA A 186 -1.01 -6.13 -34.92
C ALA A 186 0.49 -5.93 -34.64
N PRO A 187 1.38 -6.82 -35.14
CA PRO A 187 2.82 -6.68 -34.94
C PRO A 187 3.37 -5.33 -35.46
N VAL A 188 4.32 -4.75 -34.72
CA VAL A 188 4.99 -3.48 -35.07
C VAL A 188 6.40 -3.79 -35.56
N GLU A 189 6.70 -3.54 -36.84
CA GLU A 189 7.89 -4.10 -37.50
C GLU A 189 9.26 -3.71 -36.90
N ASP A 190 9.32 -2.62 -36.13
CA ASP A 190 10.56 -2.09 -35.54
C ASP A 190 10.68 -2.32 -34.02
N GLU A 191 9.73 -3.04 -33.42
CA GLU A 191 9.75 -3.30 -31.97
C GLU A 191 10.17 -4.72 -31.61
N GLU A 192 10.67 -4.87 -30.38
CA GLU A 192 11.11 -6.15 -29.83
C GLU A 192 9.91 -7.07 -29.55
N ALA A 193 10.04 -8.35 -29.91
CA ALA A 193 9.14 -9.37 -29.43
C ALA A 193 9.40 -9.68 -27.95
N PHE A 194 8.43 -10.25 -27.24
CA PHE A 194 8.57 -10.63 -25.84
C PHE A 194 9.74 -11.60 -25.64
N TRP A 195 9.85 -12.58 -26.54
CA TRP A 195 11.04 -13.41 -26.68
C TRP A 195 11.32 -13.81 -28.13
N SER A 196 12.51 -14.36 -28.36
CA SER A 196 12.97 -14.75 -29.69
C SER A 196 12.29 -16.04 -30.20
N LYS A 197 12.39 -16.30 -31.51
CA LYS A 197 11.91 -17.57 -32.11
C LYS A 197 12.66 -18.79 -31.58
N GLU A 198 13.95 -18.65 -31.24
CA GLU A 198 14.72 -19.72 -30.60
C GLU A 198 14.22 -20.01 -29.19
N THR A 199 13.80 -18.98 -28.46
CA THR A 199 13.16 -19.13 -27.15
C THR A 199 11.79 -19.80 -27.29
N GLN A 200 11.03 -19.44 -28.32
CA GLN A 200 9.74 -20.09 -28.64
C GLN A 200 9.87 -21.60 -28.86
N ILE A 201 10.92 -22.06 -29.58
CA ILE A 201 11.17 -23.50 -29.78
C ILE A 201 11.34 -24.23 -28.44
N LYS A 202 11.98 -23.58 -27.44
CA LYS A 202 12.11 -24.13 -26.09
C LYS A 202 10.77 -24.16 -25.35
N ALA A 203 9.94 -23.14 -25.52
CA ALA A 203 8.59 -23.09 -24.94
C ALA A 203 7.66 -24.17 -25.53
N ASP A 204 7.76 -24.44 -26.83
CA ASP A 204 6.88 -25.36 -27.55
C ASP A 204 7.01 -26.82 -27.07
N VAL A 205 8.19 -27.23 -26.58
CA VAL A 205 8.44 -28.59 -26.10
C VAL A 205 8.00 -28.83 -24.65
N ILE A 206 7.54 -27.79 -23.94
CA ILE A 206 7.08 -27.90 -22.55
C ILE A 206 5.74 -28.63 -22.51
N THR A 207 5.62 -29.62 -21.60
CA THR A 207 4.48 -30.55 -21.56
C THR A 207 3.63 -30.46 -20.29
N ASN A 208 3.99 -29.62 -19.33
CA ASN A 208 3.19 -29.35 -18.13
C ASN A 208 3.24 -27.86 -17.74
N GLU A 209 2.23 -27.41 -17.00
CA GLU A 209 2.02 -25.99 -16.66
C GLU A 209 3.10 -25.47 -15.71
N ALA A 210 3.51 -26.27 -14.72
CA ALA A 210 4.51 -25.85 -13.74
C ALA A 210 5.90 -25.58 -14.38
N ASP A 211 6.31 -26.43 -15.33
CA ASP A 211 7.54 -26.20 -16.11
C ASP A 211 7.42 -24.98 -17.03
N LEU A 212 6.22 -24.70 -17.56
CA LEU A 212 5.97 -23.51 -18.37
C LEU A 212 6.09 -22.24 -17.52
N ASP A 213 5.51 -22.26 -16.32
CA ASP A 213 5.60 -21.18 -15.34
C ASP A 213 7.05 -20.93 -14.92
N ALA A 214 7.80 -21.99 -14.60
CA ALA A 214 9.21 -21.88 -14.29
C ALA A 214 10.03 -21.33 -15.46
N PHE A 215 9.73 -21.74 -16.69
CA PHE A 215 10.41 -21.27 -17.90
C PHE A 215 10.17 -19.78 -18.16
N ILE A 216 8.93 -19.30 -18.00
CA ILE A 216 8.56 -17.91 -18.35
C ILE A 216 8.85 -16.90 -17.23
N THR A 217 8.87 -17.34 -15.97
CA THR A 217 9.03 -16.47 -14.80
C THR A 217 10.25 -15.54 -14.86
N PRO A 218 11.43 -15.94 -15.37
CA PRO A 218 12.56 -15.01 -15.54
C PRO A 218 12.26 -13.85 -16.50
N PHE A 219 11.49 -14.08 -17.56
CA PHE A 219 11.08 -13.03 -18.50
C PHE A 219 10.10 -12.05 -17.84
N PHE A 220 9.12 -12.59 -17.09
CA PHE A 220 8.22 -11.76 -16.28
C PHE A 220 8.98 -10.93 -15.26
N SER A 221 9.91 -11.55 -14.53
CA SER A 221 10.69 -10.88 -13.48
C SER A 221 11.47 -9.68 -14.03
N SER A 222 12.12 -9.84 -15.18
CA SER A 222 12.84 -8.74 -15.85
C SER A 222 11.92 -7.55 -16.20
N ILE A 223 10.74 -7.82 -16.76
CA ILE A 223 9.79 -6.76 -17.13
C ILE A 223 9.16 -6.13 -15.88
N LEU A 224 8.75 -6.96 -14.91
CA LEU A 224 8.14 -6.51 -13.67
C LEU A 224 9.10 -5.68 -12.83
N GLU A 225 10.39 -6.05 -12.76
CA GLU A 225 11.43 -5.26 -12.10
C GLU A 225 11.54 -3.86 -12.72
N SER A 226 11.39 -3.75 -14.05
CA SER A 226 11.35 -2.45 -14.73
C SER A 226 10.13 -1.59 -14.34
N CYS A 227 8.98 -2.22 -14.06
CA CYS A 227 7.79 -1.58 -13.48
C CYS A 227 7.83 -1.54 -11.93
N GLY A 228 8.92 -1.99 -11.30
CA GLY A 228 9.08 -2.04 -9.85
C GLY A 228 8.14 -3.01 -9.13
N LEU A 229 7.58 -3.99 -9.83
CA LEU A 229 6.76 -5.06 -9.30
C LEU A 229 7.60 -6.34 -9.19
N VAL A 230 7.05 -7.34 -8.50
CA VAL A 230 7.58 -8.70 -8.47
C VAL A 230 6.50 -9.67 -8.89
N TYR A 231 6.91 -10.71 -9.60
CA TYR A 231 6.08 -11.90 -9.80
C TYR A 231 6.14 -12.75 -8.54
N VAL A 232 4.98 -13.21 -8.07
CA VAL A 232 4.85 -14.10 -6.92
C VAL A 232 4.14 -15.37 -7.39
N ASN A 233 4.87 -16.47 -7.44
CA ASN A 233 4.30 -17.78 -7.74
C ASN A 233 3.42 -18.21 -6.55
N SER A 234 2.17 -18.54 -6.86
CA SER A 234 1.17 -18.94 -5.87
C SER A 234 0.49 -20.25 -6.25
N GLU A 235 1.01 -20.94 -7.26
CA GLU A 235 0.50 -22.17 -7.84
C GLU A 235 0.56 -23.35 -6.87
N ARG A 236 1.00 -23.21 -5.63
CA ARG A 236 0.91 -24.27 -4.62
C ARG A 236 0.21 -23.84 -3.34
N TYR A 237 -0.33 -22.62 -3.33
CA TYR A 237 -0.93 -22.02 -2.16
C TYR A 237 -2.40 -21.73 -2.41
N GLN A 238 -3.25 -22.12 -1.45
CA GLN A 238 -4.66 -21.74 -1.46
C GLN A 238 -4.79 -20.39 -0.75
N TRP A 239 -5.10 -19.34 -1.51
CA TRP A 239 -5.18 -17.99 -0.96
C TRP A 239 -6.37 -17.19 -1.44
N PHE A 240 -7.09 -17.67 -2.45
CA PHE A 240 -8.18 -16.95 -3.06
C PHE A 240 -9.51 -17.69 -2.82
N SER A 241 -10.26 -17.27 -1.79
CA SER A 241 -11.49 -17.95 -1.38
C SER A 241 -12.70 -17.58 -2.22
N GLN A 242 -13.46 -18.57 -2.66
CA GLN A 242 -14.77 -18.39 -3.29
C GLN A 242 -15.86 -18.42 -2.21
N GLY A 243 -16.55 -17.28 -1.96
CA GLY A 243 -17.73 -17.22 -1.09
C GLY A 243 -17.86 -15.94 -0.25
N PHE A 244 -19.09 -15.62 0.19
CA PHE A 244 -19.35 -14.58 1.19
C PHE A 244 -18.63 -14.91 2.51
N LYS A 245 -18.25 -13.86 3.27
CA LYS A 245 -17.38 -13.87 4.47
C LYS A 245 -17.57 -14.98 5.53
N LEU A 246 -18.67 -15.73 5.50
CA LEU A 246 -18.98 -16.83 6.43
C LEU A 246 -18.78 -18.25 5.87
N TYR A 247 -18.54 -18.42 4.56
CA TYR A 247 -18.42 -19.75 3.92
C TYR A 247 -17.27 -19.78 2.90
N LYS A 248 -16.02 -19.86 3.38
CA LYS A 248 -14.83 -20.11 2.54
C LYS A 248 -14.64 -21.64 2.37
N SER A 249 -15.37 -22.30 1.48
CA SER A 249 -15.26 -23.77 1.30
C SER A 249 -14.78 -24.23 -0.09
N LYS A 250 -14.49 -23.30 -1.01
CA LYS A 250 -13.80 -23.59 -2.28
C LYS A 250 -12.70 -22.56 -2.51
N HIS A 251 -11.45 -23.01 -2.63
CA HIS A 251 -10.32 -22.13 -2.93
C HIS A 251 -10.10 -22.12 -4.45
N LEU A 252 -10.18 -20.93 -5.04
CA LEU A 252 -9.64 -20.63 -6.36
C LEU A 252 -8.12 -20.46 -6.20
N LYS A 253 -7.38 -20.76 -7.27
CA LYS A 253 -5.93 -20.87 -7.22
C LYS A 253 -5.33 -20.33 -8.52
N PRO A 254 -5.21 -18.99 -8.65
CA PRO A 254 -4.40 -18.40 -9.71
C PRO A 254 -2.95 -18.89 -9.58
N ASP A 255 -2.29 -19.14 -10.71
CA ASP A 255 -0.92 -19.66 -10.74
C ASP A 255 0.09 -18.65 -10.18
N GLY A 256 -0.17 -17.37 -10.39
CA GLY A 256 0.63 -16.30 -9.78
C GLY A 256 -0.05 -14.95 -9.79
N PHE A 257 0.65 -13.96 -9.28
CA PHE A 257 0.25 -12.57 -9.38
C PHE A 257 1.47 -11.65 -9.39
N ALA A 258 1.32 -10.48 -10.01
CA ALA A 258 2.25 -9.38 -9.87
C ALA A 258 1.78 -8.42 -8.78
N THR A 259 2.71 -8.00 -7.92
CA THR A 259 2.45 -7.03 -6.84
C THR A 259 3.72 -6.27 -6.46
N HIS A 260 3.62 -5.33 -5.54
CA HIS A 260 4.77 -4.68 -4.92
C HIS A 260 5.57 -5.66 -4.04
N PRO A 261 6.92 -5.58 -3.99
CA PRO A 261 7.75 -6.47 -3.16
C PRO A 261 7.36 -6.58 -1.67
N GLY A 262 6.72 -5.56 -1.11
CA GLY A 262 6.26 -5.53 0.29
C GLY A 262 4.78 -5.85 0.49
N MET A 263 4.06 -6.33 -0.54
CA MET A 263 2.59 -6.48 -0.52
C MET A 263 2.11 -7.93 -0.67
N TYR A 264 2.95 -8.90 -0.34
CA TYR A 264 2.57 -10.30 -0.28
C TYR A 264 3.17 -10.99 0.94
N ARG A 265 2.49 -12.05 1.40
CA ARG A 265 3.02 -12.90 2.46
C ARG A 265 3.93 -13.95 1.82
N VAL A 266 5.21 -13.88 2.15
CA VAL A 266 6.22 -14.85 1.70
C VAL A 266 5.85 -16.26 2.19
N LYS A 267 6.00 -17.24 1.31
CA LYS A 267 5.83 -18.67 1.57
C LYS A 267 7.12 -19.41 1.20
N PRO A 268 7.36 -20.60 1.80
CA PRO A 268 8.52 -21.41 1.43
C PRO A 268 8.45 -21.86 -0.03
N GLU A 269 9.56 -22.33 -0.57
CA GLU A 269 9.55 -23.02 -1.86
C GLU A 269 8.75 -24.34 -1.75
N PRO A 270 7.83 -24.64 -2.68
CA PRO A 270 7.11 -25.90 -2.68
C PRO A 270 8.02 -27.10 -2.94
N GLN A 271 7.74 -28.24 -2.29
CA GLN A 271 8.48 -29.50 -2.53
C GLN A 271 7.90 -30.29 -3.69
N ASP A 272 7.82 -29.70 -4.88
CA ASP A 272 7.14 -30.29 -6.05
C ASP A 272 8.10 -30.73 -7.18
N ARG A 273 9.41 -30.69 -6.93
CA ARG A 273 10.49 -31.16 -7.83
C ARG A 273 10.63 -30.35 -9.12
N VAL A 274 9.98 -29.20 -9.23
CA VAL A 274 10.18 -28.26 -10.34
C VAL A 274 11.45 -27.47 -10.07
N HIS A 275 12.37 -27.42 -11.05
CA HIS A 275 13.60 -26.65 -10.89
C HIS A 275 13.32 -25.15 -11.04
N CYS A 276 13.34 -24.43 -9.93
CA CYS A 276 13.22 -22.98 -9.92
C CYS A 276 14.61 -22.33 -9.78
N PRO A 277 15.05 -21.49 -10.72
CA PRO A 277 16.26 -20.70 -10.57
C PRO A 277 16.26 -19.81 -9.32
N ASP A 278 17.45 -19.43 -8.85
CA ASP A 278 17.61 -18.47 -7.74
C ASP A 278 16.83 -17.17 -8.00
N GLY A 279 16.06 -16.72 -7.01
CA GLY A 279 15.28 -15.48 -7.07
C GLY A 279 13.77 -15.65 -7.31
N PHE A 280 13.27 -16.88 -7.41
CA PHE A 280 11.83 -17.15 -7.41
C PHE A 280 11.19 -16.75 -6.08
N ARG A 281 10.00 -16.14 -6.17
CA ARG A 281 9.22 -15.70 -5.01
C ARG A 281 7.97 -16.53 -4.91
N PHE A 282 7.74 -17.09 -3.73
CA PHE A 282 6.56 -17.86 -3.43
C PHE A 282 5.74 -17.13 -2.38
N GLY A 283 4.43 -17.11 -2.54
CA GLY A 283 3.62 -16.30 -1.64
C GLY A 283 2.13 -16.39 -1.84
N VAL A 284 1.44 -15.57 -1.07
CA VAL A 284 -0.01 -15.35 -1.16
C VAL A 284 -0.28 -13.86 -1.01
N ALA A 285 -1.25 -13.34 -1.75
CA ALA A 285 -1.60 -11.93 -1.63
C ALA A 285 -2.45 -11.66 -0.37
N GLU A 286 -2.46 -10.40 0.06
CA GLU A 286 -3.32 -9.94 1.16
C GLU A 286 -4.71 -9.55 0.64
N GLU A 287 -5.76 -10.04 1.30
CA GLU A 287 -7.17 -9.83 0.89
C GLU A 287 -7.55 -8.34 0.82
N GLU A 288 -6.92 -7.51 1.66
CA GLU A 288 -7.14 -6.06 1.70
C GLU A 288 -6.43 -5.31 0.55
N LEU A 289 -5.57 -5.98 -0.23
CA LEU A 289 -4.75 -5.39 -1.31
C LEU A 289 -5.04 -6.01 -2.69
N PHE A 290 -6.18 -6.69 -2.83
CA PHE A 290 -6.55 -7.37 -4.09
C PHE A 290 -6.74 -6.42 -5.27
N ASP A 291 -7.08 -5.15 -5.00
CA ASP A 291 -7.20 -4.06 -5.98
C ASP A 291 -5.85 -3.64 -6.59
N CYS A 292 -4.74 -4.05 -5.96
CA CYS A 292 -3.37 -3.73 -6.37
C CYS A 292 -2.68 -4.88 -7.13
N LEU A 293 -3.41 -5.92 -7.53
CA LEU A 293 -2.86 -7.13 -8.14
C LEU A 293 -3.12 -7.22 -9.65
N ILE A 294 -2.16 -7.82 -10.36
CA ILE A 294 -2.39 -8.37 -11.70
C ILE A 294 -2.30 -9.89 -11.56
N LEU A 295 -3.39 -10.60 -11.83
CA LEU A 295 -3.40 -12.06 -11.77
C LEU A 295 -2.69 -12.67 -12.99
N PHE A 296 -2.01 -13.79 -12.77
CA PHE A 296 -1.39 -14.57 -13.83
C PHE A 296 -1.98 -15.99 -13.78
N GLU A 297 -2.42 -16.49 -14.93
CA GLU A 297 -2.89 -17.86 -15.10
C GLU A 297 -2.23 -18.45 -16.36
N SER A 298 -1.62 -19.61 -16.19
CA SER A 298 -0.89 -20.34 -17.20
C SER A 298 -1.70 -21.54 -17.68
N LYS A 299 -1.62 -21.86 -18.97
CA LYS A 299 -2.19 -23.07 -19.56
C LYS A 299 -1.26 -23.58 -20.65
N LEU A 300 -1.26 -24.87 -20.94
CA LEU A 300 -0.50 -25.37 -22.11
C LEU A 300 -1.09 -24.90 -23.45
N SER A 301 -2.39 -24.61 -23.46
CA SER A 301 -3.14 -24.04 -24.58
C SER A 301 -4.41 -23.35 -24.05
N ILE A 302 -4.71 -22.16 -24.54
CA ILE A 302 -5.89 -21.39 -24.09
C ILE A 302 -7.16 -21.92 -24.76
N TYR A 303 -8.15 -22.28 -23.93
CA TYR A 303 -9.52 -22.63 -24.36
C TYR A 303 -10.55 -21.82 -23.54
N ASN A 304 -11.82 -21.88 -23.95
CA ASN A 304 -12.92 -21.21 -23.23
C ASN A 304 -12.98 -21.56 -21.73
N ALA A 305 -12.60 -22.78 -21.35
CA ALA A 305 -12.53 -23.18 -19.95
C ALA A 305 -11.48 -22.37 -19.16
N ALA A 306 -10.33 -22.07 -19.75
CA ALA A 306 -9.31 -21.24 -19.14
C ALA A 306 -9.76 -19.79 -19.01
N PHE A 307 -10.34 -19.23 -20.08
CA PHE A 307 -10.86 -17.86 -20.03
C PHE A 307 -11.97 -17.71 -19.00
N GLY A 308 -12.93 -18.65 -18.93
CA GLY A 308 -13.97 -18.62 -17.92
C GLY A 308 -13.47 -18.83 -16.49
N GLN A 309 -12.33 -19.51 -16.29
CA GLN A 309 -11.67 -19.59 -15.00
C GLN A 309 -11.13 -18.21 -14.56
N VAL A 310 -10.46 -17.49 -15.47
CA VAL A 310 -9.98 -16.13 -15.21
C VAL A 310 -11.12 -15.15 -14.97
N VAL A 311 -12.21 -15.25 -15.73
CA VAL A 311 -13.43 -14.47 -15.47
C VAL A 311 -13.95 -14.72 -14.05
N LYS A 312 -13.97 -15.98 -13.58
CA LYS A 312 -14.32 -16.28 -12.18
C LYS A 312 -13.35 -15.65 -11.20
N TYR A 313 -12.06 -15.60 -11.52
CA TYR A 313 -11.12 -14.92 -10.62
C TYR A 313 -11.45 -13.44 -10.48
N LEU A 314 -11.60 -12.75 -11.61
CA LEU A 314 -11.90 -11.31 -11.65
C LEU A 314 -13.22 -10.99 -10.94
N GLN A 315 -14.26 -11.83 -11.11
CA GLN A 315 -15.54 -11.69 -10.43
C GLN A 315 -15.45 -11.80 -8.90
N ASN A 316 -14.46 -12.52 -8.37
CA ASN A 316 -14.28 -12.69 -6.93
C ASN A 316 -13.19 -11.75 -6.36
N LEU A 317 -12.29 -11.21 -7.19
CA LEU A 317 -11.09 -10.50 -6.73
C LEU A 317 -11.46 -9.11 -6.25
N CYS A 318 -12.14 -8.36 -7.12
CA CYS A 318 -12.64 -7.03 -6.82
C CYS A 318 -14.00 -6.83 -7.52
N PRO A 319 -15.11 -7.35 -6.95
CA PRO A 319 -16.41 -7.33 -7.62
C PRO A 319 -16.95 -5.92 -7.87
N GLU A 320 -16.46 -4.92 -7.15
CA GLU A 320 -16.91 -3.52 -7.25
C GLU A 320 -15.91 -2.59 -7.94
N GLU A 321 -14.71 -3.07 -8.29
CA GLU A 321 -13.60 -2.24 -8.76
C GLU A 321 -12.97 -2.77 -10.06
N THR A 322 -11.89 -2.11 -10.50
CA THR A 322 -11.11 -2.55 -11.67
C THR A 322 -10.18 -3.68 -11.26
N ALA A 323 -10.10 -4.73 -12.08
CA ALA A 323 -9.16 -5.84 -11.88
C ALA A 323 -8.51 -6.27 -13.20
N TYR A 324 -7.27 -6.74 -13.10
CA TYR A 324 -6.42 -7.09 -14.22
C TYR A 324 -5.96 -8.54 -14.13
N ALA A 325 -5.93 -9.22 -15.28
CA ALA A 325 -5.38 -10.56 -15.38
C ALA A 325 -4.62 -10.75 -16.69
N ILE A 326 -3.65 -11.66 -16.65
CA ILE A 326 -2.89 -12.13 -17.80
C ILE A 326 -3.13 -13.64 -17.88
N LEU A 327 -3.79 -14.06 -18.95
CA LEU A 327 -3.96 -15.48 -19.29
C LEU A 327 -2.98 -15.82 -20.40
N PHE A 328 -2.16 -16.85 -20.23
CA PHE A 328 -1.16 -17.17 -21.23
C PHE A 328 -0.96 -18.67 -21.46
N ASP A 329 -0.44 -19.00 -22.64
CA ASP A 329 0.04 -20.33 -22.98
C ASP A 329 1.41 -20.31 -23.64
N ARG A 330 1.84 -21.43 -24.21
CA ARG A 330 3.13 -21.56 -24.88
C ARG A 330 3.33 -20.58 -26.02
N GLN A 331 2.26 -20.13 -26.70
CA GLN A 331 2.36 -19.36 -27.94
C GLN A 331 1.86 -17.93 -27.81
N SER A 332 0.97 -17.67 -26.85
CA SER A 332 0.21 -16.43 -26.78
C SER A 332 -0.10 -15.99 -25.35
N PHE A 333 -0.46 -14.72 -25.22
CA PHE A 333 -0.97 -14.14 -23.99
C PHE A 333 -2.15 -13.23 -24.26
N TRP A 334 -3.03 -13.14 -23.27
CA TRP A 334 -4.26 -12.36 -23.27
C TRP A 334 -4.20 -11.42 -22.09
N LEU A 335 -4.24 -10.12 -22.38
CA LEU A 335 -4.27 -9.04 -21.40
C LEU A 335 -5.73 -8.65 -21.14
N ILE A 336 -6.20 -8.88 -19.91
CA ILE A 336 -7.63 -8.83 -19.57
C ILE A 336 -7.87 -7.70 -18.57
N SER A 337 -8.77 -6.79 -18.91
CA SER A 337 -9.24 -5.73 -18.01
C SER A 337 -10.73 -5.92 -17.69
N SER A 338 -11.06 -5.83 -16.40
CA SER A 338 -12.42 -5.90 -15.91
C SER A 338 -12.75 -4.73 -15.00
N TYR A 339 -14.01 -4.34 -14.93
CA TYR A 339 -14.53 -3.33 -14.02
C TYR A 339 -15.86 -3.83 -13.47
N LYS A 340 -16.04 -3.79 -12.15
CA LYS A 340 -17.25 -4.28 -11.48
C LYS A 340 -17.63 -5.71 -11.90
N ALA A 341 -16.64 -6.62 -11.86
CA ALA A 341 -16.79 -8.02 -12.26
C ALA A 341 -17.13 -8.28 -13.75
N ASP A 342 -17.23 -7.23 -14.57
CA ASP A 342 -17.47 -7.32 -16.02
C ASP A 342 -16.16 -7.14 -16.79
N VAL A 343 -15.80 -8.12 -17.64
CA VAL A 343 -14.68 -7.96 -18.56
C VAL A 343 -15.08 -6.99 -19.66
N TYR A 344 -14.27 -5.96 -19.89
CA TYR A 344 -14.55 -4.91 -20.89
C TYR A 344 -13.44 -4.76 -21.93
N ARG A 345 -12.30 -5.41 -21.75
CA ARG A 345 -11.21 -5.40 -22.73
C ARG A 345 -10.38 -6.68 -22.65
N VAL A 346 -10.13 -7.30 -23.79
CA VAL A 346 -9.19 -8.42 -23.95
C VAL A 346 -8.28 -8.13 -25.14
N GLN A 347 -6.98 -7.97 -24.90
CA GLN A 347 -5.97 -7.83 -25.95
C GLN A 347 -5.19 -9.14 -26.10
N LYS A 348 -5.14 -9.71 -27.30
CA LYS A 348 -4.48 -10.99 -27.60
C LYS A 348 -3.25 -10.76 -28.46
N ALA A 349 -2.13 -11.41 -28.12
CA ALA A 349 -0.90 -11.35 -28.92
C ALA A 349 -0.11 -12.66 -28.80
N LYS A 350 0.77 -12.94 -29.77
CA LYS A 350 1.77 -14.02 -29.65
C LYS A 350 3.04 -13.50 -29.00
N TRP A 351 3.75 -14.36 -28.29
CA TRP A 351 5.03 -13.99 -27.67
C TRP A 351 6.11 -13.56 -28.68
N VAL A 352 6.05 -14.13 -29.88
CA VAL A 352 7.00 -13.88 -30.98
C VAL A 352 6.60 -12.70 -31.87
N ASP A 353 5.43 -12.10 -31.65
CA ASP A 353 5.01 -10.95 -32.44
C ASP A 353 5.89 -9.74 -32.10
N LYS A 354 6.37 -9.02 -33.11
CA LYS A 354 7.15 -7.79 -32.89
C LYS A 354 6.29 -6.73 -32.17
N GLY A 355 6.82 -6.12 -31.12
CA GLY A 355 6.09 -5.18 -30.25
C GLY A 355 5.31 -5.82 -29.11
N SER A 356 5.26 -7.15 -29.02
CA SER A 356 4.58 -7.85 -27.93
C SER A 356 5.23 -7.58 -26.55
N LYS A 357 6.54 -7.29 -26.51
CA LYS A 357 7.23 -6.91 -25.26
C LYS A 357 6.72 -5.58 -24.72
N SER A 358 6.68 -4.56 -25.57
CA SER A 358 6.16 -3.23 -25.21
C SER A 358 4.68 -3.29 -24.87
N LEU A 359 3.88 -4.06 -25.62
CA LEU A 359 2.47 -4.28 -25.31
C LEU A 359 2.28 -4.85 -23.89
N PHE A 360 3.02 -5.90 -23.56
CA PHE A 360 2.97 -6.55 -22.25
C PHE A 360 3.41 -5.59 -21.13
N GLN A 361 4.54 -4.91 -21.33
CA GLN A 361 5.07 -3.93 -20.38
C GLN A 361 4.09 -2.78 -20.16
N ASN A 362 3.53 -2.22 -21.22
CA ASN A 362 2.56 -1.12 -21.14
C ASN A 362 1.30 -1.54 -20.40
N PHE A 363 0.79 -2.76 -20.59
CA PHE A 363 -0.37 -3.23 -19.84
C PHE A 363 -0.11 -3.30 -18.33
N ILE A 364 1.05 -3.84 -17.94
CA ILE A 364 1.47 -3.89 -16.53
C ILE A 364 1.66 -2.49 -15.97
N CYS A 365 2.34 -1.63 -16.72
CA CYS A 365 2.67 -0.28 -16.30
C CYS A 365 1.49 0.70 -16.45
N ASP A 366 0.43 0.46 -17.22
CA ASP A 366 -0.75 1.35 -17.34
C ASP A 366 -1.67 1.28 -16.11
N ALA A 367 -1.63 0.18 -15.36
CA ALA A 367 -2.22 0.11 -14.02
C ALA A 367 -1.46 0.99 -12.99
N PHE A 368 -0.27 1.49 -13.38
CA PHE A 368 0.71 2.19 -12.57
C PHE A 368 0.93 3.63 -13.09
N LEU A 369 0.55 4.64 -12.31
CA LEU A 369 0.58 6.05 -12.73
C LEU A 369 1.99 6.66 -12.78
N GLY A 370 2.99 6.03 -12.15
CA GLY A 370 4.38 6.50 -12.27
C GLY A 370 5.32 6.10 -11.14
N ARG A 371 6.62 6.29 -11.39
CA ARG A 371 7.74 5.97 -10.50
C ARG A 371 8.46 7.26 -10.08
N GLY A 372 8.50 7.53 -8.78
CA GLY A 372 9.47 8.45 -8.18
C GLY A 372 10.73 7.71 -7.73
N ALA A 373 11.81 8.43 -7.41
CA ALA A 373 13.03 7.80 -6.89
C ALA A 373 12.85 7.09 -5.53
N TYR A 374 11.71 7.31 -4.86
CA TYR A 374 11.46 6.87 -3.48
C TYR A 374 10.09 6.22 -3.27
N GLY A 375 9.30 6.04 -4.34
CA GLY A 375 7.95 5.52 -4.24
C GLY A 375 7.29 5.29 -5.59
N ARG A 376 6.10 4.72 -5.54
CA ARG A 376 5.32 4.20 -6.65
C ARG A 376 3.91 4.76 -6.58
N VAL A 377 3.32 5.14 -7.71
CA VAL A 377 1.98 5.74 -7.74
C VAL A 377 1.06 4.85 -8.57
N PHE A 378 -0.09 4.49 -8.01
CA PHE A 378 -1.10 3.65 -8.65
C PHE A 378 -2.41 4.43 -8.83
N LYS A 379 -3.16 4.12 -9.88
CA LYS A 379 -4.52 4.65 -10.02
C LYS A 379 -5.44 3.77 -9.20
N VAL A 380 -6.14 4.35 -8.23
CA VAL A 380 -7.12 3.63 -7.41
C VAL A 380 -8.48 4.29 -7.51
N THR A 381 -9.53 3.52 -7.26
CA THR A 381 -10.90 4.01 -7.29
C THR A 381 -11.49 3.83 -5.89
N GLY A 382 -12.05 4.90 -5.35
CA GLY A 382 -12.74 4.85 -4.05
C GLY A 382 -14.11 4.20 -4.19
N GLN A 383 -14.68 3.76 -3.07
CA GLN A 383 -16.02 3.14 -3.01
C GLN A 383 -17.13 4.02 -3.60
N ASP A 384 -16.92 5.34 -3.66
CA ASP A 384 -17.82 6.31 -4.27
C ASP A 384 -17.61 6.49 -5.79
N GLY A 385 -16.73 5.69 -6.40
CA GLY A 385 -16.37 5.73 -7.81
C GLY A 385 -15.39 6.85 -8.17
N LYS A 386 -14.89 7.64 -7.21
CA LYS A 386 -13.89 8.69 -7.49
C LYS A 386 -12.50 8.09 -7.71
N ILE A 387 -11.77 8.70 -8.63
CA ILE A 387 -10.42 8.26 -8.99
C ILE A 387 -9.38 9.02 -8.16
N PHE A 388 -8.42 8.30 -7.62
CA PHE A 388 -7.31 8.82 -6.84
C PHE A 388 -5.97 8.23 -7.31
N ALA A 389 -4.88 8.87 -6.90
CA ALA A 389 -3.52 8.35 -7.02
C ALA A 389 -3.07 7.85 -5.65
N LEU A 390 -2.74 6.57 -5.53
CA LEU A 390 -2.17 5.98 -4.32
C LEU A 390 -0.65 5.92 -4.45
N LYS A 391 0.06 6.73 -3.65
CA LYS A 391 1.51 6.73 -3.58
C LYS A 391 1.98 5.83 -2.44
N ILE A 392 2.83 4.85 -2.75
CA ILE A 392 3.42 3.90 -1.80
C ILE A 392 4.93 4.06 -1.79
N ALA A 393 5.53 4.15 -0.62
CA ALA A 393 6.97 4.31 -0.43
C ALA A 393 7.46 3.54 0.79
N THR A 394 8.69 3.02 0.74
CA THR A 394 9.34 2.40 1.92
C THR A 394 9.80 3.46 2.93
N ASP A 395 10.16 4.66 2.44
CA ASP A 395 10.50 5.81 3.28
C ASP A 395 9.22 6.54 3.72
N VAL A 396 8.66 6.11 4.85
CA VAL A 396 7.43 6.66 5.43
C VAL A 396 7.63 8.13 5.85
N GLU A 397 8.80 8.50 6.34
CA GLU A 397 9.08 9.87 6.78
C GLU A 397 8.99 10.83 5.59
N ARG A 398 9.49 10.40 4.42
CA ARG A 398 9.35 11.17 3.18
C ARG A 398 7.90 11.38 2.77
N LEU A 399 7.03 10.38 2.93
CA LEU A 399 5.59 10.55 2.66
C LEU A 399 4.94 11.58 3.59
N TYR A 400 5.33 11.60 4.87
CA TYR A 400 4.87 12.64 5.80
C TYR A 400 5.36 14.04 5.41
N ARG A 401 6.62 14.16 4.96
CA ARG A 401 7.18 15.44 4.50
C ARG A 401 6.46 15.93 3.25
N GLU A 402 6.23 15.05 2.27
CA GLU A 402 5.50 15.37 1.05
C GLU A 402 4.06 15.75 1.34
N ARG A 403 3.35 14.97 2.17
CA ARG A 403 1.98 15.31 2.61
C ARG A 403 1.93 16.70 3.23
N ARG A 404 2.87 17.01 4.14
CA ARG A 404 2.94 18.33 4.79
C ARG A 404 3.17 19.45 3.78
N ALA A 405 4.08 19.25 2.82
CA ALA A 405 4.36 20.23 1.78
C ALA A 405 3.11 20.49 0.89
N LEU A 406 2.39 19.43 0.50
CA LEU A 406 1.17 19.54 -0.29
C LEU A 406 0.04 20.25 0.48
N LEU A 407 -0.12 19.99 1.79
CA LEU A 407 -1.09 20.70 2.63
C LEU A 407 -0.76 22.20 2.73
N MET A 408 0.51 22.55 2.87
CA MET A 408 0.94 23.95 2.90
C MET A 408 0.71 24.65 1.56
N ALA A 409 0.88 23.94 0.45
CA ALA A 409 0.67 24.45 -0.90
C ALA A 409 -0.80 24.46 -1.35
N GLU A 410 -1.72 23.81 -0.63
CA GLU A 410 -3.09 23.58 -1.07
C GLU A 410 -3.84 24.87 -1.46
N HIS A 411 -3.66 25.92 -0.65
CA HIS A 411 -4.31 27.22 -0.85
C HIS A 411 -3.90 27.91 -2.16
N THR A 412 -2.75 27.55 -2.74
CA THR A 412 -2.28 28.14 -4.00
C THR A 412 -3.03 27.59 -5.22
N GLY A 413 -3.61 26.39 -5.09
CA GLY A 413 -4.22 25.68 -6.21
C GLY A 413 -3.23 25.18 -7.28
N LEU A 414 -1.92 25.24 -7.03
CA LEU A 414 -0.85 24.89 -7.98
C LEU A 414 -0.38 23.43 -7.88
N THR A 415 -0.80 22.71 -6.84
CA THR A 415 -0.38 21.33 -6.57
C THR A 415 -1.58 20.38 -6.51
N ILE A 416 -1.29 19.07 -6.60
CA ILE A 416 -2.22 18.04 -6.14
C ILE A 416 -2.46 18.15 -4.62
N LYS A 417 -3.49 17.47 -4.14
CA LYS A 417 -3.94 17.47 -2.76
C LYS A 417 -3.84 16.06 -2.16
N PRO A 418 -3.36 15.93 -0.91
CA PRO A 418 -3.43 14.67 -0.19
C PRO A 418 -4.83 14.44 0.35
N ILE A 419 -5.29 13.20 0.29
CA ILE A 419 -6.57 12.75 0.84
C ILE A 419 -6.29 11.89 2.06
N GLY A 420 -6.74 12.34 3.23
CA GLY A 420 -6.53 11.64 4.50
C GLY A 420 -5.10 11.80 5.05
N ASP A 421 -4.69 10.84 5.88
CA ASP A 421 -3.36 10.78 6.47
C ASP A 421 -2.52 9.65 5.84
N VAL A 422 -1.20 9.66 6.10
CA VAL A 422 -0.31 8.57 5.67
C VAL A 422 -0.68 7.31 6.43
N THR A 423 -0.98 6.24 5.70
CA THR A 423 -1.19 4.91 6.30
C THR A 423 0.17 4.20 6.35
N ALA A 424 0.73 4.08 7.55
CA ALA A 424 2.03 3.45 7.76
C ALA A 424 1.89 1.97 8.15
N THR A 425 2.80 1.15 7.63
CA THR A 425 3.04 -0.25 8.01
C THR A 425 4.46 -0.37 8.58
N MET A 426 4.88 -1.57 9.01
CA MET A 426 6.23 -1.77 9.54
C MET A 426 7.35 -1.50 8.51
N GLU A 427 7.05 -1.60 7.20
CA GLU A 427 8.06 -1.54 6.13
C GLU A 427 7.79 -0.47 5.05
N SER A 428 6.61 0.14 5.04
CA SER A 428 6.20 1.10 4.03
C SER A 428 5.07 2.01 4.48
N GLY A 429 4.81 3.08 3.74
CA GLY A 429 3.67 3.96 3.92
C GLY A 429 2.91 4.15 2.62
N ALA A 430 1.67 4.56 2.74
CA ALA A 430 0.79 4.89 1.64
C ALA A 430 0.14 6.26 1.84
N LEU A 431 0.04 7.06 0.77
CA LEU A 431 -0.57 8.38 0.74
C LEU A 431 -1.49 8.48 -0.47
N LEU A 432 -2.77 8.80 -0.23
CA LEU A 432 -3.75 9.01 -1.28
C LEU A 432 -3.71 10.46 -1.77
N LEU A 433 -3.84 10.67 -3.08
CA LEU A 433 -3.63 11.95 -3.76
C LEU A 433 -4.72 12.20 -4.81
N CYS A 434 -5.10 13.47 -5.03
CA CYS A 434 -6.01 13.88 -6.10
C CYS A 434 -5.68 15.30 -6.62
N PRO A 435 -6.07 15.66 -7.85
CA PRO A 435 -6.63 14.80 -8.90
C PRO A 435 -5.57 13.93 -9.58
N VAL A 436 -6.00 12.94 -10.36
CA VAL A 436 -5.11 12.17 -11.25
C VAL A 436 -5.03 12.86 -12.60
N GLY A 437 -3.82 13.11 -13.07
CA GLY A 437 -3.55 13.74 -14.38
C GLY A 437 -2.57 12.95 -15.22
N LYS A 438 -2.37 13.39 -16.47
CA LYS A 438 -1.38 12.83 -17.38
C LYS A 438 -0.05 13.57 -17.24
N PRO A 439 1.12 12.92 -17.36
CA PRO A 439 2.41 13.61 -17.35
C PRO A 439 2.47 14.73 -18.39
N LEU A 440 3.05 15.87 -18.03
CA LEU A 440 3.24 16.98 -18.96
C LEU A 440 4.23 16.57 -20.07
N PRO A 441 3.84 16.68 -21.36
CA PRO A 441 4.78 16.51 -22.45
C PRO A 441 5.92 17.52 -22.36
N ARG A 442 7.11 17.10 -22.80
CA ARG A 442 8.27 17.99 -22.77
C ARG A 442 8.00 19.30 -23.52
N PRO A 443 8.39 20.47 -22.98
CA PRO A 443 8.20 21.73 -23.68
C PRO A 443 9.02 21.72 -24.99
N THR A 444 8.39 22.19 -26.06
CA THR A 444 8.97 22.28 -27.41
C THR A 444 8.97 23.71 -27.96
N THR A 445 8.45 24.67 -27.19
CA THR A 445 8.27 26.07 -27.59
C THR A 445 8.68 26.99 -26.46
N ARG A 446 9.09 28.22 -26.82
CA ARG A 446 9.42 29.29 -25.86
C ARG A 446 8.30 29.54 -24.85
N GLU A 447 7.08 29.68 -25.35
CA GLU A 447 5.89 29.89 -24.51
C GLU A 447 5.67 28.78 -23.47
N LYS A 448 5.94 27.52 -23.82
CA LYS A 448 5.79 26.38 -22.87
C LYS A 448 6.87 26.39 -21.81
N VAL A 449 8.10 26.75 -22.17
CA VAL A 449 9.19 26.96 -21.20
C VAL A 449 8.84 28.09 -20.25
N ARG A 450 8.41 29.23 -20.77
CA ARG A 450 7.98 30.38 -19.98
C ARG A 450 6.82 30.04 -19.04
N SER A 451 5.83 29.30 -19.51
CA SER A 451 4.70 28.84 -18.68
C SER A 451 5.15 27.97 -17.50
N LEU A 452 6.15 27.09 -17.69
CA LEU A 452 6.70 26.26 -16.61
C LEU A 452 7.44 27.09 -15.56
N PHE A 453 8.28 28.03 -16.00
CA PHE A 453 8.96 28.94 -15.08
C PHE A 453 7.95 29.84 -14.36
N TYR A 454 6.95 30.39 -15.05
CA TYR A 454 5.88 31.17 -14.42
C TYR A 454 5.18 30.38 -13.32
N MET A 455 4.88 29.11 -13.56
CA MET A 455 4.28 28.22 -12.57
C MET A 455 5.19 28.00 -11.34
N LEU A 456 6.51 27.89 -11.55
CA LEU A 456 7.48 27.83 -10.46
C LEU A 456 7.55 29.16 -9.69
N TRP A 457 7.52 30.30 -10.39
CA TRP A 457 7.47 31.62 -9.76
C TRP A 457 6.24 31.77 -8.86
N GLN A 458 5.07 31.29 -9.29
CA GLN A 458 3.85 31.36 -8.48
C GLN A 458 4.00 30.62 -7.13
N LEU A 459 4.69 29.47 -7.09
CA LEU A 459 5.04 28.81 -5.82
C LEU A 459 5.96 29.70 -4.97
N HIS A 460 7.03 30.23 -5.58
CA HIS A 460 8.00 31.09 -4.91
C HIS A 460 7.41 32.40 -4.37
N ALA A 461 6.41 32.95 -5.06
CA ALA A 461 5.66 34.15 -4.65
C ALA A 461 4.77 33.88 -3.42
N ASN A 462 4.30 32.64 -3.26
CA ASN A 462 3.60 32.16 -2.06
C ASN A 462 4.57 31.64 -0.98
N ASN A 463 5.86 31.96 -1.10
CA ASN A 463 6.92 31.56 -0.16
C ASN A 463 7.10 30.03 -0.02
N LEU A 464 6.77 29.27 -1.06
CA LEU A 464 6.92 27.80 -1.11
C LEU A 464 8.02 27.42 -2.10
N ALA A 465 8.98 26.62 -1.65
CA ALA A 465 9.96 25.99 -2.54
C ALA A 465 9.46 24.59 -2.91
N HIS A 466 9.65 24.16 -4.14
CA HIS A 466 9.30 22.81 -4.57
C HIS A 466 10.35 21.79 -4.11
N GLY A 467 11.63 22.14 -4.20
CA GLY A 467 12.77 21.31 -3.83
C GLY A 467 13.20 20.27 -4.87
N ASP A 468 12.34 19.98 -5.85
CA ASP A 468 12.67 19.13 -6.99
C ASP A 468 11.83 19.43 -8.26
N PRO A 469 11.72 20.70 -8.68
CA PRO A 469 10.87 21.06 -9.82
C PRO A 469 11.50 20.56 -11.12
N ARG A 470 10.84 19.57 -11.74
CA ARG A 470 11.27 18.96 -13.01
C ARG A 470 10.07 18.81 -13.94
N VAL A 471 10.30 18.77 -15.24
CA VAL A 471 9.22 18.52 -16.22
C VAL A 471 8.41 17.26 -15.91
N PRO A 472 9.01 16.12 -15.50
CA PRO A 472 8.26 14.93 -15.10
C PRO A 472 7.42 15.09 -13.82
N ASN A 473 7.71 16.09 -12.99
CA ASN A 473 6.98 16.39 -11.76
C ASN A 473 5.83 17.37 -12.01
N VAL A 474 5.31 17.39 -13.24
CA VAL A 474 4.16 18.19 -13.66
C VAL A 474 3.14 17.30 -14.35
N ILE A 475 1.88 17.46 -13.98
CA ILE A 475 0.75 16.76 -14.60
C ILE A 475 -0.24 17.74 -15.23
N LEU A 476 -0.91 17.28 -16.28
CA LEU A 476 -2.03 17.92 -16.94
C LEU A 476 -3.33 17.25 -16.48
N THR A 477 -4.25 18.05 -15.98
CA THR A 477 -5.65 17.67 -15.76
C THR A 477 -6.52 18.34 -16.82
N GLU A 478 -7.82 18.03 -16.86
CA GLU A 478 -8.76 18.70 -17.77
C GLU A 478 -8.85 20.21 -17.51
N GLU A 479 -8.64 20.64 -16.26
CA GLU A 479 -8.84 22.03 -15.82
C GLU A 479 -7.55 22.84 -15.81
N LYS A 480 -6.42 22.22 -15.45
CA LYS A 480 -5.16 22.92 -15.19
C LYS A 480 -3.93 22.01 -15.15
N THR A 481 -2.77 22.64 -15.23
CA THR A 481 -1.47 22.04 -14.93
C THR A 481 -1.23 22.06 -13.42
N LEU A 482 -0.60 21.01 -12.86
CA LEU A 482 -0.30 20.91 -11.43
C LEU A 482 1.11 20.35 -11.16
N TRP A 483 1.76 20.85 -10.11
CA TRP A 483 2.99 20.26 -9.56
C TRP A 483 2.68 19.03 -8.70
N ILE A 484 3.58 18.04 -8.77
CA ILE A 484 3.59 16.82 -7.94
C ILE A 484 4.98 16.64 -7.30
N ASP A 485 5.14 15.67 -6.40
CA ASP A 485 6.44 15.35 -5.78
C ASP A 485 7.12 16.54 -5.07
N LEU A 486 6.34 17.31 -4.29
CA LEU A 486 6.88 18.39 -3.47
C LEU A 486 7.71 17.82 -2.32
N VAL A 487 9.01 18.14 -2.30
CA VAL A 487 9.98 17.58 -1.34
C VAL A 487 10.20 18.53 -0.15
N ILE A 488 10.05 19.83 -0.39
CA ILE A 488 10.29 20.88 0.60
C ILE A 488 8.96 21.60 0.84
N GLY A 489 8.56 21.70 2.11
CA GLY A 489 7.41 22.51 2.54
C GLY A 489 7.83 23.76 3.30
N ASP A 490 9.13 24.05 3.34
CA ASP A 490 9.70 25.16 4.12
C ASP A 490 9.66 26.48 3.34
N ASN A 491 9.89 27.59 4.07
CA ASN A 491 9.96 28.92 3.50
C ASN A 491 10.98 28.99 2.34
N ALA A 492 10.52 29.48 1.19
CA ALA A 492 11.34 29.64 -0.01
C ALA A 492 12.42 30.72 0.17
N THR A 493 13.53 30.35 0.79
CA THR A 493 14.71 31.22 0.90
C THR A 493 15.27 31.53 -0.49
N PRO A 494 16.01 32.65 -0.66
CA PRO A 494 16.65 32.96 -1.95
C PRO A 494 17.51 31.81 -2.50
N TYR A 495 18.18 31.07 -1.61
CA TYR A 495 18.96 29.88 -1.98
C TYR A 495 18.09 28.77 -2.55
N LEU A 496 16.97 28.42 -1.90
CA LEU A 496 16.05 27.40 -2.39
C LEU A 496 15.41 27.80 -3.72
N LYS A 497 14.99 29.06 -3.86
CA LYS A 497 14.41 29.59 -5.10
C LYS A 497 15.38 29.47 -6.29
N ARG A 498 16.65 29.83 -6.08
CA ARG A 498 17.71 29.66 -7.08
C ARG A 498 17.93 28.18 -7.44
N ARG A 499 17.99 27.32 -6.43
CA ARG A 499 18.20 25.87 -6.62
C ARG A 499 17.06 25.25 -7.43
N ASP A 500 15.82 25.59 -7.11
CA ASP A 500 14.64 25.15 -7.84
C ASP A 500 14.68 25.58 -9.31
N ALA A 501 14.99 26.87 -9.56
CA ALA A 501 15.16 27.38 -10.91
C ALA A 501 16.29 26.66 -11.69
N GLU A 502 17.39 26.29 -11.02
CA GLU A 502 18.48 25.52 -11.62
C GLU A 502 18.06 24.08 -11.96
N ILE A 503 17.36 23.39 -11.05
CA ILE A 503 16.86 22.02 -11.28
C ILE A 503 15.93 21.99 -12.48
N LEU A 504 14.99 22.94 -12.57
CA LEU A 504 14.07 23.04 -13.70
C LEU A 504 14.80 23.35 -15.01
N THR A 505 15.77 24.27 -14.97
CA THR A 505 16.65 24.60 -16.11
C THR A 505 17.33 23.35 -16.66
N ARG A 506 17.98 22.57 -15.79
CA ARG A 506 18.66 21.32 -16.17
C ARG A 506 17.68 20.27 -16.68
N SER A 507 16.52 20.16 -16.03
CA SER A 507 15.44 19.25 -16.44
C SER A 507 14.99 19.51 -17.87
N ILE A 508 14.80 20.78 -18.26
CA ILE A 508 14.39 21.18 -19.61
C ILE A 508 15.50 20.90 -20.63
N LEU A 509 16.75 21.23 -20.31
CA LEU A 509 17.90 21.08 -21.21
C LEU A 509 18.45 19.64 -21.35
N ARG A 510 17.95 18.67 -20.57
CA ARG A 510 18.51 17.30 -20.47
C ARG A 510 19.97 17.30 -20.00
N LEU A 511 20.35 18.25 -19.16
CA LEU A 511 21.72 18.36 -18.67
C LEU A 511 21.91 17.56 -17.38
N PRO A 512 22.86 16.61 -17.32
CA PRO A 512 23.30 16.01 -16.07
C PRO A 512 23.80 17.08 -15.09
N TYR A 513 23.79 16.76 -13.79
CA TYR A 513 24.23 17.70 -12.76
C TYR A 513 25.72 18.05 -12.87
N GLU A 514 26.53 17.10 -13.34
CA GLU A 514 27.99 17.22 -13.51
C GLU A 514 28.38 18.22 -14.61
N ASN A 515 27.47 18.53 -15.53
CA ASN A 515 27.73 19.44 -16.62
C ASN A 515 27.56 20.89 -16.15
N SER A 516 28.52 21.74 -16.49
CA SER A 516 28.43 23.18 -16.24
C SER A 516 27.34 23.82 -17.10
N LEU A 517 26.55 24.71 -16.50
CA LEU A 517 25.66 25.59 -17.23
C LEU A 517 26.46 26.68 -17.95
N SER A 518 25.91 27.24 -19.03
CA SER A 518 26.51 28.39 -19.72
C SER A 518 26.60 29.61 -18.80
N LEU A 519 27.53 30.52 -19.08
CA LEU A 519 27.70 31.74 -18.29
C LEU A 519 26.42 32.58 -18.23
N ALA A 520 25.68 32.67 -19.34
CA ALA A 520 24.41 33.41 -19.42
C ALA A 520 23.33 32.81 -18.49
N LEU A 521 23.21 31.48 -18.45
CA LEU A 521 22.29 30.78 -17.54
C LEU A 521 22.68 31.00 -16.07
N VAL A 522 23.98 30.92 -15.75
CA VAL A 522 24.49 31.18 -14.39
C VAL A 522 24.21 32.62 -13.96
N GLN A 523 24.43 33.60 -14.84
CA GLN A 523 24.14 35.01 -14.57
C GLN A 523 22.64 35.26 -14.34
N SER A 524 21.77 34.63 -15.13
CA SER A 524 20.32 34.71 -14.96
C SER A 524 19.86 34.09 -13.64
N LEU A 525 20.40 32.92 -13.28
CA LEU A 525 20.16 32.28 -11.98
C LEU A 525 20.63 33.16 -10.81
N ASN A 526 21.79 33.81 -10.94
CA ASN A 526 22.31 34.72 -9.91
C ASN A 526 21.44 35.97 -9.76
N SER A 527 20.90 36.49 -10.86
CA SER A 527 19.95 37.62 -10.83
C SER A 527 18.67 37.24 -10.10
N TYR A 528 18.15 36.03 -10.34
CA TYR A 528 17.00 35.50 -9.63
C TYR A 528 17.28 35.25 -8.13
N TYR A 529 18.49 34.80 -7.79
CA TYR A 529 18.93 34.65 -6.39
C TYR A 529 18.98 35.99 -5.65
N GLN A 530 19.47 37.05 -6.29
CA GLN A 530 19.55 38.38 -5.69
C GLN A 530 18.15 38.99 -5.49
N CYS A 531 17.27 38.82 -6.48
CA CYS A 531 15.90 39.33 -6.42
C CYS A 531 14.95 38.41 -7.18
N ALA A 532 14.10 37.68 -6.46
CA ALA A 532 13.23 36.64 -7.01
C ALA A 532 11.92 37.20 -7.62
N THR A 533 12.04 38.12 -8.59
CA THR A 533 10.89 38.70 -9.32
C THR A 533 10.44 37.79 -10.47
N GLN A 534 9.21 38.02 -10.96
CA GLN A 534 8.70 37.33 -12.16
C GLN A 534 9.59 37.64 -13.37
N GLU A 535 9.97 38.92 -13.56
CA GLU A 535 10.80 39.36 -14.68
C GLU A 535 12.16 38.64 -14.73
N ASN A 536 12.82 38.44 -13.59
CA ASN A 536 14.09 37.73 -13.55
C ASN A 536 13.94 36.25 -13.92
N LEU A 537 12.81 35.63 -13.55
CA LEU A 537 12.54 34.24 -13.92
C LEU A 537 12.10 34.10 -15.39
N ASP A 538 11.34 35.06 -15.91
CA ASP A 538 10.98 35.13 -17.33
C ASP A 538 12.26 35.29 -18.19
N ARG A 539 13.21 36.14 -17.79
CA ARG A 539 14.52 36.25 -18.46
C ARG A 539 15.27 34.91 -18.45
N LEU A 540 15.30 34.21 -17.32
CA LEU A 540 15.89 32.88 -17.26
C LEU A 540 15.19 31.90 -18.21
N ALA A 541 13.85 31.94 -18.29
CA ALA A 541 13.09 31.09 -19.19
C ALA A 541 13.45 31.31 -20.67
N GLU A 542 13.64 32.57 -21.08
CA GLU A 542 14.08 32.93 -22.44
C GLU A 542 15.50 32.42 -22.76
N GLU A 543 16.42 32.54 -21.80
CA GLU A 543 17.78 32.00 -21.93
C GLU A 543 17.76 30.47 -22.03
N VAL A 544 16.92 29.80 -21.24
CA VAL A 544 16.74 28.34 -21.31
C VAL A 544 16.15 27.91 -22.64
N ALA A 545 15.12 28.61 -23.13
CA ALA A 545 14.49 28.28 -24.41
C ALA A 545 15.46 28.50 -25.60
N SER A 546 16.28 29.55 -25.54
CA SER A 546 17.33 29.81 -26.53
C SER A 546 18.42 28.74 -26.47
N ALA A 547 18.86 28.34 -25.28
CA ALA A 547 19.82 27.25 -25.10
C ALA A 547 19.27 25.88 -25.56
N ALA A 548 17.95 25.68 -25.49
CA ALA A 548 17.29 24.48 -26.00
C ALA A 548 17.11 24.49 -27.54
N GLY A 549 17.44 25.59 -28.22
CA GLY A 549 17.31 25.72 -29.67
C GLY A 549 15.87 25.94 -30.14
N PHE A 550 14.97 26.41 -29.28
CA PHE A 550 13.59 26.73 -29.67
C PHE A 550 13.56 28.10 -30.35
N SER A 551 13.17 28.14 -31.63
CA SER A 551 12.79 29.36 -32.33
C SER A 551 11.34 29.74 -32.02
N ASP A 552 10.98 31.02 -32.19
CA ASP A 552 9.60 31.51 -32.06
C ASP A 552 8.63 30.81 -33.01
#